data_AF-A0A286AVT0-F1
#
_entry.id   AF-A0A286AVT0-F1
#
_cell.length_a   1.000
_cell.length_b   1.000
_cell.length_c   1.000
_cell.angle_alpha   90.00
_cell.angle_beta   90.00
_cell.angle_gamma   90.00
#
_symmetry.space_group_name_H-M   'P 1'
#
loop_
_entity.id
_entity.type
_entity.pdbx_description
1 polymer ?
#
loop_
_entity_poly.entity_id
_entity_poly.type
_entity_poly.pdbx_seq_one_letter_code
_entity_poly.pdbx_strand_id
1 'polypeptide(L)'
;MGYTWQVALGAVFISGCLFLIVTVTGLRELFIQGIPQSLRTAITVGIGMFLALIALKSAGVVAASPATFVTLGDLHSAPVVLATLGFLIIVALDKLKVRGAILIGIVTVTVLSFFFGGNKFHGVFDAPPSIAPTFMQLDILGALKGGILNVVLVFFLVEMFDATGTLMGVAKRAGLLVPGKMERMNKALLADSGAIFAGSLLGTSSTTAYVESAAGVQAGGRTGLTAVVVALLFLACLMISPLAGSVPAYATAPALLFVGCLMLRDLVELDWEDTTEVIPAAVTALTMPFTYSIANGLAFGFITYAVLKLCTGRAREVHAMVWVIAAVFLFKFAYIGGH
;
A
#
# COMPACT_ATOMS: atom_id res chain seq x y z
N MET A 1 17.60 1.66 -2.13
CA MET A 1 17.86 0.51 -1.25
C MET A 1 19.07 -0.32 -1.67
N GLY A 2 19.18 -0.89 -2.88
CA GLY A 2 20.40 -1.66 -3.25
C GLY A 2 20.67 -2.88 -2.34
N TYR A 3 19.69 -3.24 -1.50
CA TYR A 3 19.70 -4.39 -0.62
C TYR A 3 19.04 -5.57 -1.31
N THR A 4 19.44 -6.78 -0.93
CA THR A 4 18.78 -8.00 -1.41
C THR A 4 17.38 -8.12 -0.82
N TRP A 5 16.51 -8.89 -1.47
CA TRP A 5 15.14 -9.09 -0.99
C TRP A 5 15.11 -9.80 0.38
N GLN A 6 16.13 -10.61 0.70
CA GLN A 6 16.30 -11.25 2.01
C GLN A 6 16.53 -10.22 3.13
N VAL A 7 17.32 -9.19 2.86
CA VAL A 7 17.55 -8.08 3.79
C VAL A 7 16.26 -7.26 3.97
N ALA A 8 15.54 -7.00 2.88
CA ALA A 8 14.22 -6.36 2.97
C ALA A 8 13.23 -7.19 3.79
N LEU A 9 13.23 -8.52 3.63
CA LEU A 9 12.41 -9.44 4.43
C LEU A 9 12.81 -9.43 5.91
N GLY A 10 14.11 -9.35 6.21
CA GLY A 10 14.62 -9.15 7.58
C GLY A 10 14.15 -7.84 8.19
N ALA A 11 14.09 -6.77 7.41
CA ALA A 11 13.55 -5.47 7.84
C ALA A 11 12.05 -5.54 8.14
N VAL A 12 11.26 -6.23 7.29
CA VAL A 12 9.82 -6.47 7.54
C VAL A 12 9.61 -7.31 8.81
N PHE A 13 10.44 -8.32 9.06
CA PHE A 13 10.36 -9.12 10.29
C PHE A 13 10.62 -8.28 11.55
N ILE A 14 11.67 -7.46 11.55
CA ILE A 14 11.97 -6.53 12.65
C ILE A 14 10.81 -5.54 12.82
N SER A 15 10.30 -4.99 11.73
CA SER A 15 9.15 -4.08 11.73
C SER A 15 7.91 -4.72 12.37
N GLY A 16 7.56 -5.93 11.95
CA GLY A 16 6.44 -6.70 12.51
C GLY A 16 6.61 -6.98 14.00
N CYS A 17 7.84 -7.30 14.46
CA CYS A 17 8.14 -7.46 15.89
C CYS A 17 7.92 -6.16 16.67
N LEU A 18 8.43 -5.04 16.16
CA LEU A 18 8.24 -3.72 16.77
C LEU A 18 6.76 -3.34 16.80
N PHE A 19 6.02 -3.62 15.73
CA PHE A 19 4.60 -3.33 15.61
C PHE A 19 3.75 -4.14 16.59
N LEU A 20 4.11 -5.41 16.79
CA LEU A 20 3.50 -6.28 17.79
C LEU A 20 3.79 -5.76 19.21
N ILE A 21 5.05 -5.39 19.51
CA ILE A 21 5.43 -4.82 20.82
C ILE A 21 4.64 -3.55 21.10
N VAL A 22 4.61 -2.60 20.16
CA VAL A 22 3.92 -1.31 20.31
C VAL A 22 2.41 -1.50 20.44
N THR A 23 1.85 -2.52 19.79
CA THR A 23 0.43 -2.85 19.91
C THR A 23 0.08 -3.47 21.27
N VAL A 24 0.89 -4.41 21.77
CA VAL A 24 0.63 -5.07 23.07
C VAL A 24 0.85 -4.11 24.25
N THR A 25 1.85 -3.24 24.14
CA THR A 25 2.16 -2.24 25.19
C THR A 25 1.19 -1.06 25.23
N GLY A 26 0.27 -0.94 24.26
CA GLY A 26 -0.69 0.16 24.18
C GLY A 26 -0.10 1.49 23.71
N LEU A 27 1.21 1.56 23.47
CA LEU A 27 1.94 2.73 22.96
C LEU A 27 1.36 3.26 21.65
N ARG A 28 0.74 2.39 20.83
CA ARG A 28 0.10 2.76 19.55
C ARG A 28 -0.99 3.82 19.63
N GLU A 29 -1.72 3.93 20.75
CA GLU A 29 -2.80 4.93 20.83
C GLU A 29 -2.21 6.35 20.72
N LEU A 30 -1.00 6.55 21.27
CA LEU A 30 -0.25 7.80 21.16
C LEU A 30 0.15 8.10 19.71
N PHE A 31 0.48 7.06 18.92
CA PHE A 31 0.81 7.22 17.51
C PHE A 31 -0.43 7.53 16.67
N ILE A 32 -1.52 6.79 16.83
CA ILE A 32 -2.74 6.93 16.02
C ILE A 32 -3.45 8.26 16.31
N GLN A 33 -3.56 8.64 17.58
CA GLN A 33 -4.20 9.89 18.00
C GLN A 33 -3.34 11.11 17.64
N GLY A 34 -2.02 10.94 17.54
CA GLY A 34 -1.10 12.04 17.26
C GLY A 34 -1.04 12.49 15.80
N ILE A 35 -1.57 11.70 14.84
CA ILE A 35 -1.47 12.05 13.42
C ILE A 35 -2.67 12.92 13.02
N PRO A 36 -2.42 14.10 12.43
CA PRO A 36 -3.45 14.95 11.85
C PRO A 36 -4.27 14.20 10.81
N GLN A 37 -5.57 14.52 10.73
CA GLN A 37 -6.46 13.90 9.74
C GLN A 37 -5.95 14.16 8.30
N SER A 38 -5.44 15.35 8.02
CA SER A 38 -4.87 15.73 6.72
C SER A 38 -3.76 14.79 6.26
N LEU A 39 -2.78 14.51 7.13
CA LEU A 39 -1.71 13.56 6.84
C LEU A 39 -2.24 12.15 6.69
N ARG A 40 -3.17 11.70 7.54
CA ARG A 40 -3.77 10.36 7.40
C ARG A 40 -4.45 10.17 6.04
N THR A 41 -5.25 11.15 5.62
CA THR A 41 -5.90 11.17 4.30
C THR A 41 -4.87 11.19 3.18
N ALA A 42 -3.83 12.02 3.30
CA ALA A 42 -2.77 12.12 2.32
C ALA A 42 -1.98 10.82 2.11
N ILE A 43 -1.82 10.01 3.15
CA ILE A 43 -1.16 8.70 3.07
C ILE A 43 -1.95 7.76 2.15
N THR A 44 -3.27 7.66 2.37
CA THR A 44 -4.14 6.85 1.50
C THR A 44 -4.10 7.35 0.06
N VAL A 45 -4.22 8.66 -0.16
CA VAL A 45 -4.15 9.25 -1.50
C VAL A 45 -2.78 9.02 -2.16
N GLY A 46 -1.69 9.21 -1.42
CA GLY A 46 -0.33 9.04 -1.91
C GLY A 46 -0.01 7.59 -2.31
N ILE A 47 -0.47 6.62 -1.50
CA ILE A 47 -0.38 5.19 -1.85
C ILE A 47 -1.20 4.92 -3.13
N GLY A 48 -2.39 5.49 -3.25
CA GLY A 48 -3.20 5.38 -4.47
C GLY A 48 -2.48 5.92 -5.71
N MET A 49 -1.84 7.09 -5.61
CA MET A 49 -1.02 7.63 -6.70
C MET A 49 0.21 6.77 -7.02
N PHE A 50 0.85 6.19 -6.00
CA PHE A 50 1.98 5.29 -6.19
C PHE A 50 1.57 4.00 -6.90
N LEU A 51 0.43 3.40 -6.52
CA LEU A 51 -0.16 2.25 -7.21
C LEU A 51 -0.53 2.57 -8.65
N ALA A 52 -1.10 3.75 -8.90
CA ALA A 52 -1.39 4.21 -10.26
C ALA A 52 -0.12 4.32 -11.12
N LEU A 53 0.98 4.86 -10.57
CA LEU A 53 2.26 4.90 -11.27
C LEU A 53 2.82 3.49 -11.55
N ILE A 54 2.75 2.57 -10.57
CA ILE A 54 3.17 1.16 -10.75
C ILE A 54 2.34 0.48 -11.84
N ALA A 55 1.03 0.73 -11.86
CA ALA A 55 0.13 0.20 -12.88
C ALA A 55 0.50 0.71 -14.27
N LEU A 56 0.66 2.03 -14.44
CA LEU A 56 1.02 2.65 -15.71
C LEU A 56 2.41 2.18 -16.20
N LYS A 57 3.37 2.00 -15.28
CA LYS A 57 4.68 1.44 -15.59
C LYS A 57 4.59 -0.02 -16.01
N SER A 58 3.84 -0.85 -15.27
CA SER A 58 3.65 -2.27 -15.58
C SER A 58 2.88 -2.50 -16.90
N ALA A 59 1.98 -1.59 -17.25
CA ALA A 59 1.27 -1.59 -18.53
C ALA A 59 2.15 -1.14 -19.71
N GLY A 60 3.26 -0.43 -19.44
CA GLY A 60 4.13 0.17 -20.46
C GLY A 60 3.70 1.57 -20.92
N VAL A 61 2.69 2.18 -20.27
CA VAL A 61 2.24 3.56 -20.58
C VAL A 61 3.28 4.57 -20.12
N VAL A 62 3.88 4.34 -18.96
CA VAL A 62 4.93 5.18 -18.38
C VAL A 62 6.30 4.51 -18.55
N ALA A 63 7.23 5.22 -19.16
CA ALA A 63 8.62 4.82 -19.35
C ALA A 63 9.59 5.82 -18.69
N ALA A 64 10.81 5.38 -18.41
CA ALA A 64 11.84 6.24 -17.83
C ALA A 64 12.50 7.11 -18.91
N SER A 65 12.79 8.37 -18.57
CA SER A 65 13.49 9.32 -19.44
C SER A 65 14.62 10.01 -18.67
N PRO A 66 15.85 10.06 -19.21
CA PRO A 66 16.94 10.82 -18.59
C PRO A 66 16.65 12.32 -18.48
N ALA A 67 15.81 12.88 -19.36
CA ALA A 67 15.55 14.32 -19.42
C ALA A 67 14.41 14.78 -18.49
N THR A 68 13.43 13.92 -18.26
CA THR A 68 12.17 14.27 -17.57
C THR A 68 11.82 13.35 -16.40
N PHE A 69 12.66 12.34 -16.12
CA PHE A 69 12.39 11.18 -15.27
C PHE A 69 11.28 10.25 -15.78
N VAL A 70 10.21 10.81 -16.33
CA VAL A 70 9.04 10.11 -16.86
C VAL A 70 8.75 10.54 -18.29
N THR A 71 8.47 9.59 -19.17
CA THR A 71 8.01 9.81 -20.55
C THR A 71 6.90 8.82 -20.91
N LEU A 72 6.22 9.08 -22.02
CA LEU A 72 5.28 8.16 -22.63
C LEU A 72 6.02 6.94 -23.19
N GLY A 73 5.54 5.75 -22.89
CA GLY A 73 6.00 4.51 -23.53
C GLY A 73 5.40 4.31 -24.93
N ASP A 74 5.61 3.13 -25.50
CA ASP A 74 5.06 2.79 -26.82
C ASP A 74 3.56 2.43 -26.72
N LEU A 75 2.72 3.38 -27.10
CA LEU A 75 1.26 3.22 -27.09
C LEU A 75 0.74 2.21 -28.12
N HIS A 76 1.54 1.87 -29.15
CA HIS A 76 1.15 0.86 -30.14
C HIS A 76 1.46 -0.56 -29.69
N SER A 77 2.20 -0.72 -28.59
CA SER A 77 2.53 -2.02 -28.05
C SER A 77 1.26 -2.73 -27.55
N ALA A 78 1.17 -4.04 -27.83
CA ALA A 78 0.03 -4.86 -27.39
C ALA A 78 -0.25 -4.77 -25.86
N PRO A 79 0.76 -4.79 -24.96
CA PRO A 79 0.54 -4.63 -23.52
C PRO A 79 -0.19 -3.35 -23.15
N VAL A 80 0.19 -2.22 -23.76
CA VAL A 80 -0.41 -0.91 -23.46
C VAL A 80 -1.86 -0.85 -23.93
N VAL A 81 -2.12 -1.28 -25.16
CA VAL A 81 -3.47 -1.31 -25.73
C VAL A 81 -4.40 -2.20 -24.91
N LEU A 82 -3.94 -3.40 -24.57
CA LEU A 82 -4.71 -4.37 -23.80
C LEU A 82 -4.96 -3.90 -22.37
N ALA A 83 -3.97 -3.32 -21.70
CA ALA A 83 -4.15 -2.74 -20.36
C ALA A 83 -5.13 -1.55 -20.39
N THR A 84 -5.01 -0.65 -21.37
CA THR A 84 -5.92 0.49 -21.53
C THR A 84 -7.36 0.02 -21.75
N LEU A 85 -7.55 -0.96 -22.63
CA LEU A 85 -8.85 -1.60 -22.84
C LEU A 85 -9.40 -2.22 -21.54
N GLY A 86 -8.55 -2.97 -20.82
CA GLY A 86 -8.91 -3.55 -19.53
C GLY A 86 -9.39 -2.51 -18.52
N PHE A 87 -8.73 -1.37 -18.45
CA PHE A 87 -9.11 -0.29 -17.53
C PHE A 87 -10.48 0.28 -17.89
N LEU A 88 -10.71 0.56 -19.17
CA LEU A 88 -12.01 1.05 -19.66
C LEU A 88 -13.14 0.05 -19.39
N ILE A 89 -12.87 -1.25 -19.57
CA ILE A 89 -13.84 -2.33 -19.27
C ILE A 89 -14.17 -2.32 -17.77
N ILE A 90 -13.16 -2.28 -16.89
CA ILE A 90 -13.38 -2.27 -15.43
C ILE A 90 -14.23 -1.07 -15.03
N VAL A 91 -13.89 0.13 -15.50
CA VAL A 91 -14.63 1.36 -15.20
C VAL A 91 -16.07 1.30 -15.72
N ALA A 92 -16.28 0.82 -16.95
CA ALA A 92 -17.61 0.68 -17.53
C ALA A 92 -18.46 -0.33 -16.74
N LEU A 93 -17.91 -1.50 -16.42
CA LEU A 93 -18.60 -2.54 -15.65
C LEU A 93 -18.90 -2.10 -14.22
N ASP A 94 -17.98 -1.39 -13.57
CA ASP A 94 -18.21 -0.80 -12.25
C ASP A 94 -19.35 0.23 -12.28
N LYS A 95 -19.37 1.12 -13.27
CA LYS A 95 -20.46 2.09 -13.45
C LYS A 95 -21.80 1.41 -13.69
N LEU A 96 -21.81 0.29 -14.42
CA LEU A 96 -22.99 -0.55 -14.65
C LEU A 96 -23.34 -1.44 -13.45
N LYS A 97 -22.59 -1.36 -12.35
CA LYS A 97 -22.77 -2.15 -11.11
C LYS A 97 -22.71 -3.67 -11.35
N VAL A 98 -21.88 -4.10 -12.31
CA VAL A 98 -21.66 -5.52 -12.58
C VAL A 98 -20.75 -6.11 -11.50
N ARG A 99 -21.23 -7.16 -10.83
CA ARG A 99 -20.45 -7.86 -9.79
C ARG A 99 -19.22 -8.51 -10.43
N GLY A 100 -18.05 -8.27 -9.85
CA GLY A 100 -16.79 -8.82 -10.36
C GLY A 100 -16.19 -8.03 -11.54
N ALA A 101 -16.53 -6.74 -11.70
CA ALA A 101 -15.98 -5.87 -12.75
C ALA A 101 -14.44 -5.98 -12.91
N ILE A 102 -13.71 -5.95 -11.78
CA ILE A 102 -12.25 -6.10 -11.76
C ILE A 102 -11.83 -7.46 -12.33
N LEU A 103 -12.46 -8.55 -11.86
CA LEU A 103 -12.14 -9.92 -12.31
C LEU A 103 -12.43 -10.09 -13.80
N ILE A 104 -13.58 -9.59 -14.28
CA ILE A 104 -13.96 -9.65 -15.69
C ILE A 104 -12.93 -8.90 -16.54
N GLY A 105 -12.47 -7.73 -16.08
CA GLY A 105 -11.40 -6.98 -16.74
C GLY A 105 -10.11 -7.78 -16.86
N ILE A 106 -9.61 -8.33 -15.74
CA ILE A 106 -8.39 -9.15 -15.73
C ILE A 106 -8.52 -10.36 -16.65
N VAL A 107 -9.64 -11.10 -16.56
CA VAL A 107 -9.88 -12.28 -17.41
C VAL A 107 -9.97 -11.88 -18.88
N THR A 108 -10.66 -10.80 -19.22
CA THR A 108 -10.79 -10.33 -20.61
C THR A 108 -9.42 -9.99 -21.19
N VAL A 109 -8.61 -9.22 -20.46
CA VAL A 109 -7.25 -8.86 -20.92
C VAL A 109 -6.36 -10.10 -21.02
N THR A 110 -6.48 -11.05 -20.08
CA THR A 110 -5.74 -12.31 -20.09
C THR A 110 -6.14 -13.20 -21.27
N VAL A 111 -7.42 -13.26 -21.63
CA VAL A 111 -7.87 -14.01 -22.81
C VAL A 111 -7.34 -13.36 -24.08
N LEU A 112 -7.46 -12.03 -24.20
CA LEU A 112 -6.95 -11.29 -25.35
C LEU A 112 -5.42 -11.37 -25.48
N SER A 113 -4.68 -11.50 -24.38
CA SER A 113 -3.23 -11.61 -24.42
C SER A 113 -2.72 -12.88 -25.10
N PHE A 114 -3.50 -13.98 -25.12
CA PHE A 114 -3.14 -15.18 -25.88
C PHE A 114 -3.15 -14.93 -27.40
N PHE A 115 -4.03 -14.05 -27.88
CA PHE A 115 -4.16 -13.76 -29.31
C PHE A 115 -3.25 -12.62 -29.76
N PHE A 116 -3.18 -11.54 -28.97
CA PHE A 116 -2.51 -10.30 -29.37
C PHE A 116 -1.19 -10.04 -28.62
N GLY A 117 -0.99 -10.64 -27.46
CA GLY A 117 0.15 -10.37 -26.57
C GLY A 117 1.20 -11.49 -26.51
N GLY A 118 1.04 -12.56 -27.28
CA GLY A 118 1.96 -13.71 -27.28
C GLY A 118 2.01 -14.48 -25.96
N ASN A 119 0.94 -14.43 -25.17
CA ASN A 119 0.88 -15.06 -23.86
C ASN A 119 0.94 -16.61 -23.97
N LYS A 120 1.52 -17.26 -22.95
CA LYS A 120 1.64 -18.72 -22.88
C LYS A 120 0.79 -19.27 -21.75
N PHE A 121 0.15 -20.40 -22.03
CA PHE A 121 -0.67 -21.07 -21.04
C PHE A 121 0.22 -21.99 -20.20
N HIS A 122 0.20 -21.80 -18.89
CA HIS A 122 1.06 -22.52 -17.95
C HIS A 122 0.34 -23.70 -17.27
N GLY A 123 -0.92 -23.98 -17.59
CA GLY A 123 -1.71 -25.06 -17.01
C GLY A 123 -2.87 -24.57 -16.15
N VAL A 124 -3.69 -25.50 -15.65
CA VAL A 124 -4.79 -25.18 -14.72
C VAL A 124 -4.44 -25.63 -13.30
N PHE A 125 -4.09 -26.91 -13.14
CA PHE A 125 -3.81 -27.51 -11.84
C PHE A 125 -2.38 -28.00 -11.76
N ASP A 126 -1.73 -27.71 -10.64
CA ASP A 126 -0.44 -28.29 -10.27
C ASP A 126 -0.34 -28.40 -8.75
N ALA A 127 0.66 -29.12 -8.25
CA ALA A 127 0.98 -29.12 -6.84
C ALA A 127 1.27 -27.68 -6.37
N PRO A 128 0.77 -27.28 -5.19
CA PRO A 128 1.11 -25.99 -4.61
C PRO A 128 2.62 -25.73 -4.64
N PRO A 129 3.07 -24.54 -5.06
CA PRO A 129 4.50 -24.24 -5.14
C PRO A 129 5.14 -24.39 -3.76
N SER A 130 6.34 -24.96 -3.73
CA SER A 130 7.06 -25.16 -2.48
C SER A 130 7.37 -23.82 -1.82
N ILE A 131 7.17 -23.75 -0.50
CA ILE A 131 7.57 -22.59 0.30
C ILE A 131 9.08 -22.56 0.59
N ALA A 132 9.81 -23.64 0.33
CA ALA A 132 11.24 -23.75 0.62
C ALA A 132 12.13 -22.59 0.09
N PRO A 133 11.86 -21.99 -1.09
CA PRO A 133 12.67 -20.88 -1.60
C PRO A 133 12.51 -19.56 -0.82
N THR A 134 11.45 -19.40 -0.04
CA THR A 134 11.14 -18.14 0.67
C THR A 134 11.10 -18.32 2.18
N PHE A 135 10.79 -19.52 2.65
CA PHE A 135 10.67 -19.85 4.07
C PHE A 135 11.96 -19.58 4.83
N MET A 136 11.88 -18.72 5.86
CA MET A 136 12.99 -18.33 6.73
C MET A 136 14.24 -17.80 5.99
N GLN A 137 14.10 -17.29 4.76
CA GLN A 137 15.20 -16.65 4.01
C GLN A 137 15.46 -15.19 4.44
N LEU A 138 14.97 -14.80 5.62
CA LEU A 138 15.11 -13.44 6.15
C LEU A 138 16.53 -13.18 6.67
N ASP A 139 17.11 -12.05 6.29
CA ASP A 139 18.43 -11.62 6.74
C ASP A 139 18.32 -10.46 7.75
N ILE A 140 18.14 -10.82 9.02
CA ILE A 140 18.05 -9.86 10.14
C ILE A 140 19.37 -9.13 10.35
N LEU A 141 20.50 -9.83 10.20
CA LEU A 141 21.82 -9.25 10.42
C LEU A 141 22.14 -8.20 9.34
N GLY A 142 21.83 -8.50 8.08
CA GLY A 142 21.92 -7.54 6.98
C GLY A 142 21.00 -6.34 7.19
N ALA A 143 19.76 -6.56 7.67
CA ALA A 143 18.83 -5.49 7.98
C ALA A 143 19.33 -4.57 9.10
N LEU A 144 19.93 -5.13 10.16
CA LEU A 144 20.52 -4.36 11.25
C LEU A 144 21.78 -3.59 10.81
N LYS A 145 22.61 -4.18 9.93
CA LYS A 145 23.79 -3.52 9.33
C LYS A 145 23.42 -2.35 8.43
N GLY A 146 22.27 -2.42 7.75
CA GLY A 146 21.67 -1.28 7.01
C GLY A 146 21.20 -0.13 7.92
N GLY A 147 21.30 -0.31 9.23
CA GLY A 147 20.93 0.66 10.25
C GLY A 147 19.50 0.42 10.74
N ILE A 148 19.37 0.10 12.02
CA ILE A 148 18.05 -0.08 12.67
C ILE A 148 17.15 1.15 12.48
N LEU A 149 17.75 2.34 12.41
CA LEU A 149 17.02 3.58 12.16
C LEU A 149 16.33 3.58 10.79
N ASN A 150 16.95 3.01 9.75
CA ASN A 150 16.35 2.89 8.42
C ASN A 150 15.15 1.93 8.46
N VAL A 151 15.31 0.78 9.10
CA VAL A 151 14.23 -0.21 9.28
C VAL A 151 13.04 0.39 10.05
N VAL A 152 13.31 1.08 11.15
CA VAL A 152 12.27 1.73 11.96
C VAL A 152 11.58 2.87 11.19
N LEU A 153 12.35 3.71 10.50
CA LEU A 153 11.79 4.86 9.78
C LEU A 153 11.02 4.48 8.52
N VAL A 154 11.50 3.49 7.77
CA VAL A 154 10.98 3.16 6.44
C VAL A 154 9.97 2.04 6.47
N PHE A 155 10.14 1.03 7.31
CA PHE A 155 9.17 -0.07 7.39
C PHE A 155 8.17 0.18 8.52
N PHE A 156 8.64 0.32 9.75
CA PHE A 156 7.73 0.40 10.90
C PHE A 156 6.79 1.61 10.85
N LEU A 157 7.31 2.82 10.61
CA LEU A 157 6.45 4.01 10.53
C LEU A 157 5.50 3.95 9.33
N VAL A 158 5.99 3.54 8.15
CA VAL A 158 5.14 3.42 6.95
C VAL A 158 4.03 2.42 7.19
N GLU A 159 4.36 1.21 7.62
CA GLU A 159 3.41 0.11 7.85
C GLU A 159 2.39 0.50 8.91
N MET A 160 2.82 1.12 10.00
CA MET A 160 1.91 1.58 11.03
C MET A 160 0.85 2.53 10.46
N PHE A 161 1.26 3.50 9.65
CA PHE A 161 0.32 4.48 9.11
C PHE A 161 -0.53 3.93 7.98
N ASP A 162 0.03 3.08 7.12
CA ASP A 162 -0.71 2.38 6.07
C ASP A 162 -1.78 1.48 6.69
N ALA A 163 -1.39 0.56 7.58
CA ALA A 163 -2.32 -0.33 8.26
C ALA A 163 -3.39 0.42 9.06
N THR A 164 -3.02 1.50 9.75
CA THR A 164 -3.99 2.34 10.46
C THR A 164 -4.94 3.03 9.48
N GLY A 165 -4.40 3.65 8.42
CA GLY A 165 -5.17 4.40 7.43
C GLY A 165 -6.16 3.52 6.66
N THR A 166 -5.69 2.40 6.14
CA THR A 166 -6.52 1.44 5.39
C THR A 166 -7.59 0.82 6.29
N LEU A 167 -7.23 0.40 7.49
CA LEU A 167 -8.18 -0.18 8.44
C LEU A 167 -9.26 0.82 8.85
N MET A 168 -8.87 2.07 9.15
CA MET A 168 -9.84 3.13 9.44
C MET A 168 -10.72 3.43 8.24
N GLY A 169 -10.17 3.48 7.02
CA GLY A 169 -10.92 3.70 5.79
C GLY A 169 -11.96 2.61 5.53
N VAL A 170 -11.56 1.34 5.65
CA VAL A 170 -12.47 0.19 5.51
C VAL A 170 -13.51 0.17 6.62
N ALA A 171 -13.10 0.40 7.88
CA ALA A 171 -14.02 0.45 9.02
C ALA A 171 -15.05 1.58 8.89
N LYS A 172 -14.65 2.74 8.36
CA LYS A 172 -15.56 3.87 8.08
C LYS A 172 -16.62 3.46 7.06
N ARG A 173 -16.19 2.84 5.95
CA ARG A 173 -17.09 2.34 4.89
C ARG A 173 -17.98 1.20 5.36
N ALA A 174 -17.53 0.42 6.34
CA ALA A 174 -18.31 -0.64 6.98
C ALA A 174 -19.30 -0.13 8.03
N GLY A 175 -19.25 1.15 8.41
CA GLY A 175 -20.02 1.68 9.54
C GLY A 175 -19.59 1.07 10.88
N LEU A 176 -18.33 0.62 10.99
CA LEU A 176 -17.78 -0.07 12.17
C LEU A 176 -16.95 0.87 13.07
N LEU A 177 -16.67 2.10 12.63
CA LEU A 177 -16.06 3.13 13.47
C LEU A 177 -17.07 3.63 14.48
N VAL A 178 -16.93 3.21 15.74
CA VAL A 178 -17.73 3.68 16.86
C VAL A 178 -16.88 4.60 17.73
N PRO A 179 -17.27 5.87 17.93
CA PRO A 179 -16.56 6.79 18.82
C PRO A 179 -16.38 6.17 20.21
N GLY A 180 -15.18 6.28 20.77
CA GLY A 180 -14.87 5.77 22.11
C GLY A 180 -14.58 4.27 22.24
N LYS A 181 -14.58 3.48 21.15
CA LYS A 181 -14.25 2.03 21.18
C LYS A 181 -12.89 1.70 20.55
N MET A 182 -11.83 2.42 20.95
CA MET A 182 -10.45 2.22 20.47
C MET A 182 -9.94 0.79 20.71
N GLU A 183 -10.44 0.08 21.73
CA GLU A 183 -10.05 -1.30 22.04
C GLU A 183 -10.32 -2.29 20.89
N ARG A 184 -11.37 -2.06 20.08
CA ARG A 184 -11.64 -2.89 18.89
C ARG A 184 -10.62 -2.64 17.79
N MET A 185 -10.20 -1.39 17.62
CA MET A 185 -9.08 -1.03 16.74
C MET A 185 -7.81 -1.74 17.20
N ASN A 186 -7.58 -1.80 18.52
CA ASN A 186 -6.39 -2.44 19.10
C ASN A 186 -6.30 -3.92 18.71
N LYS A 187 -7.40 -4.66 18.85
CA LYS A 187 -7.48 -6.07 18.44
C LYS A 187 -7.29 -6.28 16.93
N ALA A 188 -7.88 -5.43 16.10
CA ALA A 188 -7.79 -5.57 14.64
C ALA A 188 -6.36 -5.34 14.12
N LEU A 189 -5.69 -4.31 14.63
CA LEU A 189 -4.30 -4.04 14.28
C LEU A 189 -3.32 -5.02 14.96
N LEU A 190 -3.67 -5.67 16.09
CA LEU A 190 -2.88 -6.80 16.61
C LEU A 190 -2.90 -7.99 15.65
N ALA A 191 -4.06 -8.26 15.04
CA ALA A 191 -4.17 -9.28 13.99
C ALA A 191 -3.32 -8.91 12.76
N ASP A 192 -3.30 -7.64 12.39
CA ASP A 192 -2.45 -7.10 11.31
C ASP A 192 -0.95 -7.27 11.62
N SER A 193 -0.48 -6.84 12.81
CA SER A 193 0.92 -7.06 13.22
C SER A 193 1.29 -8.54 13.27
N GLY A 194 0.38 -9.39 13.76
CA GLY A 194 0.55 -10.83 13.79
C GLY A 194 0.67 -11.44 12.39
N ALA A 195 -0.11 -10.93 11.43
CA ALA A 195 -0.02 -11.33 10.04
C ALA A 195 1.32 -10.90 9.41
N ILE A 196 1.80 -9.68 9.67
CA ILE A 196 3.12 -9.21 9.19
C ILE A 196 4.23 -10.08 9.76
N PHE A 197 4.21 -10.33 11.07
CA PHE A 197 5.20 -11.17 11.75
C PHE A 197 5.21 -12.59 11.15
N ALA A 198 4.06 -13.26 11.11
CA ALA A 198 3.96 -14.61 10.56
C ALA A 198 4.30 -14.65 9.06
N GLY A 199 3.84 -13.67 8.29
CA GLY A 199 4.08 -13.57 6.86
C GLY A 199 5.57 -13.40 6.54
N SER A 200 6.29 -12.57 7.30
CA SER A 200 7.73 -12.38 7.10
C SER A 200 8.53 -13.68 7.33
N LEU A 201 8.12 -14.53 8.28
CA LEU A 201 8.72 -15.86 8.51
C LEU A 201 8.47 -16.81 7.33
N LEU A 202 7.30 -16.70 6.70
CA LEU A 202 6.93 -17.47 5.50
C LEU A 202 7.55 -16.91 4.21
N GLY A 203 8.20 -15.74 4.28
CA GLY A 203 8.89 -15.12 3.17
C GLY A 203 8.02 -14.24 2.29
N THR A 204 6.90 -13.73 2.80
CA THR A 204 6.07 -12.74 2.10
C THR A 204 6.44 -11.31 2.52
N SER A 205 6.15 -10.35 1.63
CA SER A 205 6.15 -8.93 1.97
C SER A 205 5.16 -8.61 3.08
N SER A 206 5.26 -7.39 3.63
CA SER A 206 4.31 -6.88 4.62
C SER A 206 2.86 -7.09 4.21
N THR A 207 2.06 -7.67 5.09
CA THR A 207 0.65 -7.97 4.87
C THR A 207 -0.22 -6.97 5.61
N THR A 208 -1.22 -6.41 4.95
CA THR A 208 -2.14 -5.48 5.62
C THR A 208 -3.57 -5.57 5.09
N ALA A 209 -4.49 -4.83 5.70
CA ALA A 209 -5.85 -4.69 5.24
C ALA A 209 -5.89 -3.94 3.89
N TYR A 210 -6.57 -4.53 2.90
CA TYR A 210 -6.73 -3.94 1.57
C TYR A 210 -7.90 -2.95 1.53
N VAL A 211 -7.72 -1.78 0.89
CA VAL A 211 -8.79 -0.79 0.68
C VAL A 211 -9.94 -1.35 -0.17
N GLU A 212 -9.62 -2.29 -1.06
CA GLU A 212 -10.54 -3.05 -1.90
C GLU A 212 -11.54 -3.86 -1.08
N SER A 213 -11.21 -4.20 0.17
CA SER A 213 -12.12 -4.86 1.11
C SER A 213 -13.39 -4.04 1.34
N ALA A 214 -13.34 -2.71 1.11
CA ALA A 214 -14.52 -1.87 1.13
C ALA A 214 -15.61 -2.31 0.13
N ALA A 215 -15.24 -2.82 -1.05
CA ALA A 215 -16.21 -3.35 -2.01
C ALA A 215 -16.86 -4.64 -1.47
N GLY A 216 -16.08 -5.50 -0.82
CA GLY A 216 -16.60 -6.69 -0.13
C GLY A 216 -17.55 -6.35 1.01
N VAL A 217 -17.22 -5.31 1.78
CA VAL A 217 -18.09 -4.76 2.84
C VAL A 217 -19.39 -4.20 2.28
N GLN A 218 -19.34 -3.45 1.16
CA GLN A 218 -20.52 -2.93 0.47
C GLN A 218 -21.40 -4.04 -0.10
N ALA A 219 -20.81 -5.16 -0.52
CA ALA A 219 -21.52 -6.36 -0.95
C ALA A 219 -22.12 -7.18 0.22
N GLY A 220 -21.84 -6.81 1.48
CA GLY A 220 -22.42 -7.42 2.68
C GLY A 220 -21.43 -8.18 3.57
N GLY A 221 -20.16 -8.29 3.19
CA GLY A 221 -19.11 -8.94 3.99
C GLY A 221 -18.72 -8.11 5.21
N ARG A 222 -19.39 -8.31 6.35
CA ARG A 222 -19.21 -7.49 7.57
C ARG A 222 -18.66 -8.26 8.77
N THR A 223 -18.30 -9.53 8.60
CA THR A 223 -17.85 -10.40 9.71
C THR A 223 -16.47 -10.98 9.44
N GLY A 224 -15.76 -11.37 10.51
CA GLY A 224 -14.48 -12.07 10.40
C GLY A 224 -14.59 -13.42 9.68
N LEU A 225 -15.78 -14.04 9.69
CA LEU A 225 -16.02 -15.27 8.93
C LEU A 225 -15.83 -15.05 7.41
N THR A 226 -16.21 -13.88 6.89
CA THR A 226 -15.92 -13.53 5.48
C THR A 226 -14.43 -13.55 5.20
N ALA A 227 -13.61 -12.98 6.10
CA ALA A 227 -12.15 -12.98 5.95
C ALA A 227 -11.56 -14.40 6.02
N VAL A 228 -12.05 -15.24 6.93
CA VAL A 228 -11.62 -16.65 7.05
C VAL A 228 -11.97 -17.46 5.81
N VAL A 229 -13.19 -17.31 5.29
CA VAL A 229 -13.61 -17.99 4.06
C VAL A 229 -12.75 -17.55 2.88
N VAL A 230 -12.49 -16.25 2.74
CA VAL A 230 -11.60 -15.72 1.70
C VAL A 230 -10.19 -16.30 1.84
N ALA A 231 -9.62 -16.36 3.05
CA ALA A 231 -8.32 -16.97 3.29
C ALA A 231 -8.26 -18.46 2.90
N LEU A 232 -9.29 -19.24 3.24
CA LEU A 232 -9.39 -20.65 2.83
C LEU A 232 -9.50 -20.81 1.32
N LEU A 233 -10.26 -19.94 0.64
CA LEU A 233 -10.36 -19.94 -0.82
C LEU A 233 -9.01 -19.58 -1.46
N PHE A 234 -8.26 -18.62 -0.92
CA PHE A 234 -6.90 -18.30 -1.39
C PHE A 234 -5.93 -19.46 -1.18
N LEU A 235 -6.03 -20.19 -0.05
CA LEU A 235 -5.25 -21.41 0.17
C LEU A 235 -5.60 -22.49 -0.87
N ALA A 236 -6.90 -22.67 -1.18
CA ALA A 236 -7.33 -23.60 -2.22
C ALA A 236 -6.85 -23.18 -3.61
N CYS A 237 -6.74 -21.88 -3.89
CA CYS A 237 -6.21 -21.35 -5.15
C CYS A 237 -4.74 -21.71 -5.40
N LEU A 238 -3.98 -22.15 -4.39
CA LEU A 238 -2.60 -22.64 -4.59
C LEU A 238 -2.53 -23.85 -5.54
N MET A 239 -3.58 -24.70 -5.55
CA MET A 239 -3.70 -25.81 -6.49
C MET A 239 -3.91 -25.33 -7.94
N ILE A 240 -4.34 -24.08 -8.12
CA ILE A 240 -4.62 -23.44 -9.41
C ILE A 240 -3.52 -22.40 -9.74
N SER A 241 -2.37 -22.48 -9.07
CA SER A 241 -1.27 -21.53 -9.25
C SER A 241 -0.73 -21.41 -10.69
N PRO A 242 -0.70 -22.46 -11.55
CA PRO A 242 -0.28 -22.28 -12.94
C PRO A 242 -1.24 -21.42 -13.77
N LEU A 243 -2.52 -21.42 -13.41
CA LEU A 243 -3.50 -20.53 -14.05
C LEU A 243 -3.20 -19.08 -13.71
N ALA A 244 -2.85 -18.79 -12.45
CA ALA A 244 -2.42 -17.46 -12.03
C ALA A 244 -1.11 -17.04 -12.74
N GLY A 245 -0.17 -17.97 -12.95
CA GLY A 245 1.05 -17.74 -13.74
C GLY A 245 0.80 -17.44 -15.22
N SER A 246 -0.40 -17.78 -15.74
CA SER A 246 -0.82 -17.44 -17.11
C SER A 246 -1.38 -16.02 -17.23
N VAL A 247 -1.54 -15.28 -16.13
CA VAL A 247 -1.99 -13.88 -16.14
C VAL A 247 -0.77 -12.97 -16.31
N PRO A 248 -0.61 -12.26 -17.44
CA PRO A 248 0.53 -11.39 -17.63
C PRO A 248 0.41 -10.14 -16.73
N ALA A 249 1.55 -9.55 -16.35
CA ALA A 249 1.57 -8.40 -15.43
C ALA A 249 0.75 -7.19 -15.92
N TYR A 250 0.71 -6.94 -17.24
CA TYR A 250 -0.12 -5.86 -17.80
C TYR A 250 -1.63 -6.16 -17.76
N ALA A 251 -2.06 -7.40 -17.49
CA ALA A 251 -3.48 -7.73 -17.31
C ALA A 251 -4.00 -7.36 -15.91
N THR A 252 -3.12 -7.28 -14.91
CA THR A 252 -3.48 -6.86 -13.54
C THR A 252 -3.29 -5.36 -13.32
N ALA A 253 -2.45 -4.70 -14.13
CA ALA A 253 -2.24 -3.25 -14.09
C ALA A 253 -3.55 -2.42 -14.13
N PRO A 254 -4.57 -2.75 -14.94
CA PRO A 254 -5.83 -2.02 -14.97
C PRO A 254 -6.57 -2.00 -13.63
N ALA A 255 -6.52 -3.10 -12.89
CA ALA A 255 -7.13 -3.21 -11.58
C ALA A 255 -6.42 -2.29 -10.57
N LEU A 256 -5.09 -2.31 -10.56
CA LEU A 256 -4.26 -1.43 -9.72
C LEU A 256 -4.51 0.05 -10.04
N LEU A 257 -4.60 0.40 -11.33
CA LEU A 257 -4.91 1.77 -11.75
C LEU A 257 -6.31 2.20 -11.29
N PHE A 258 -7.30 1.34 -11.47
CA PHE A 258 -8.67 1.60 -11.02
C PHE A 258 -8.76 1.82 -9.51
N VAL A 259 -8.13 0.96 -8.71
CA VAL A 259 -8.07 1.13 -7.25
C VAL A 259 -7.34 2.42 -6.87
N GLY A 260 -6.20 2.72 -7.50
CA GLY A 260 -5.46 3.96 -7.27
C GLY A 260 -6.34 5.20 -7.53
N CYS A 261 -7.13 5.19 -8.62
CA CYS A 261 -8.09 6.25 -8.91
C CYS A 261 -9.20 6.37 -7.85
N LEU A 262 -9.69 5.26 -7.30
CA LEU A 262 -10.71 5.29 -6.24
C LEU A 262 -10.17 5.87 -4.93
N MET A 263 -8.89 5.67 -4.63
CA MET A 263 -8.24 6.22 -3.43
C MET A 263 -8.07 7.75 -3.53
N LEU A 264 -7.96 8.31 -4.74
CA LEU A 264 -7.91 9.78 -4.93
C LEU A 264 -9.17 10.50 -4.43
N ARG A 265 -10.30 9.80 -4.30
CA ARG A 265 -11.54 10.36 -3.75
C ARG A 265 -11.36 10.94 -2.36
N ASP A 266 -10.42 10.39 -1.58
CA ASP A 266 -10.18 10.82 -0.20
C ASP A 266 -9.61 12.25 -0.14
N LEU A 267 -9.12 12.82 -1.27
CA LEU A 267 -8.77 14.25 -1.38
C LEU A 267 -9.93 15.19 -1.02
N VAL A 268 -11.18 14.74 -1.16
CA VAL A 268 -12.37 15.52 -0.78
C VAL A 268 -12.48 15.67 0.74
N GLU A 269 -11.82 14.81 1.52
CA GLU A 269 -11.81 14.89 2.98
C GLU A 269 -10.77 15.87 3.53
N LEU A 270 -9.93 16.46 2.67
CA LEU A 270 -8.98 17.50 3.07
C LEU A 270 -9.69 18.86 3.20
N ASP A 271 -9.31 19.61 4.22
CA ASP A 271 -9.77 20.99 4.40
C ASP A 271 -8.99 21.94 3.50
N TRP A 272 -9.48 22.13 2.27
CA TRP A 272 -8.86 22.95 1.23
C TRP A 272 -8.73 24.44 1.58
N GLU A 273 -9.38 24.93 2.63
CA GLU A 273 -9.28 26.32 3.08
C GLU A 273 -8.03 26.55 3.96
N ASP A 274 -7.60 25.54 4.73
CA ASP A 274 -6.40 25.65 5.56
C ASP A 274 -5.13 25.17 4.82
N THR A 275 -4.34 26.15 4.37
CA THR A 275 -3.06 25.90 3.69
C THR A 275 -2.06 25.14 4.57
N THR A 276 -2.14 25.27 5.90
CA THR A 276 -1.26 24.56 6.85
C THR A 276 -1.59 23.08 6.99
N GLU A 277 -2.76 22.64 6.48
CA GLU A 277 -3.18 21.24 6.41
C GLU A 277 -2.99 20.65 5.01
N VAL A 278 -3.41 21.39 3.98
CA VAL A 278 -3.45 20.89 2.60
C VAL A 278 -2.08 20.80 1.96
N ILE A 279 -1.20 21.77 2.19
CA ILE A 279 0.13 21.75 1.55
C ILE A 279 0.95 20.56 2.04
N PRO A 280 1.05 20.26 3.35
CA PRO A 280 1.69 19.03 3.80
C PRO A 280 1.04 17.76 3.24
N ALA A 281 -0.30 17.72 3.18
CA ALA A 281 -1.02 16.60 2.60
C ALA A 281 -0.68 16.39 1.11
N ALA A 282 -0.72 17.46 0.30
CA ALA A 282 -0.36 17.43 -1.11
C ALA A 282 1.10 17.02 -1.32
N VAL A 283 2.03 17.58 -0.54
CA VAL A 283 3.45 17.20 -0.57
C VAL A 283 3.61 15.72 -0.26
N THR A 284 2.98 15.22 0.80
CA THR A 284 2.99 13.79 1.16
C THR A 284 2.55 12.94 -0.02
N ALA A 285 1.41 13.29 -0.62
CA ALA A 285 0.77 12.46 -1.63
C ALA A 285 1.53 12.48 -2.97
N LEU A 286 2.08 13.64 -3.37
CA LEU A 286 2.84 13.79 -4.63
C LEU A 286 4.24 13.17 -4.55
N THR A 287 4.93 13.31 -3.42
CA THR A 287 6.32 12.84 -3.31
C THR A 287 6.43 11.32 -3.29
N MET A 288 5.39 10.58 -2.87
CA MET A 288 5.40 9.11 -2.92
C MET A 288 5.66 8.55 -4.33
N PRO A 289 4.84 8.86 -5.37
CA PRO A 289 5.09 8.40 -6.73
C PRO A 289 6.36 8.97 -7.33
N PHE A 290 6.64 10.26 -7.16
CA PHE A 290 7.80 10.90 -7.81
C PHE A 290 9.15 10.46 -7.24
N THR A 291 9.19 10.04 -5.97
CA THR A 291 10.42 9.47 -5.37
C THR A 291 10.43 7.94 -5.38
N TYR A 292 9.38 7.32 -5.92
CA TYR A 292 9.16 5.87 -5.90
C TYR A 292 9.31 5.25 -4.50
N SER A 293 8.89 5.99 -3.47
CA SER A 293 9.12 5.64 -2.06
C SER A 293 8.04 6.22 -1.15
N ILE A 294 7.23 5.35 -0.55
CA ILE A 294 6.20 5.72 0.42
C ILE A 294 6.84 6.42 1.63
N ALA A 295 7.97 5.88 2.13
CA ALA A 295 8.67 6.45 3.28
C ALA A 295 9.19 7.86 3.03
N ASN A 296 9.73 8.14 1.84
CA ASN A 296 10.15 9.50 1.51
C ASN A 296 8.95 10.43 1.45
N GLY A 297 7.82 9.96 0.91
CA GLY A 297 6.60 10.77 0.88
C GLY A 297 6.08 11.15 2.26
N LEU A 298 6.03 10.17 3.18
CA LEU A 298 5.73 10.45 4.58
C LEU A 298 6.71 11.45 5.19
N ALA A 299 8.00 11.26 4.98
CA ALA A 299 9.04 12.09 5.53
C ALA A 299 8.85 13.57 5.15
N PHE A 300 8.68 13.85 3.84
CA PHE A 300 8.41 15.20 3.37
C PHE A 300 7.09 15.75 3.93
N GLY A 301 6.06 14.91 4.02
CA GLY A 301 4.77 15.25 4.62
C GLY A 301 4.86 15.73 6.06
N PHE A 302 5.40 14.89 6.95
CA PHE A 302 5.53 15.20 8.37
C PHE A 302 6.46 16.40 8.63
N ILE A 303 7.56 16.52 7.88
CA ILE A 303 8.47 17.67 7.98
C ILE A 303 7.75 18.96 7.57
N THR A 304 7.06 18.94 6.41
CA THR A 304 6.33 20.12 5.92
C THR A 304 5.23 20.53 6.89
N TYR A 305 4.49 19.57 7.44
CA TYR A 305 3.44 19.83 8.42
C TYR A 305 4.01 20.48 9.68
N ALA A 306 5.06 19.89 10.26
CA ALA A 306 5.69 20.40 11.46
C ALA A 306 6.23 21.83 11.26
N VAL A 307 6.95 22.07 10.16
CA VAL A 307 7.53 23.39 9.84
C VAL A 307 6.44 24.44 9.63
N LEU A 308 5.39 24.15 8.84
CA LEU A 308 4.33 25.12 8.60
C LEU A 308 3.59 25.48 9.88
N LYS A 309 3.24 24.50 10.72
CA LYS A 309 2.59 24.76 12.01
C LYS A 309 3.50 25.50 12.98
N LEU A 310 4.83 25.30 12.90
CA LEU A 310 5.80 26.11 13.65
C LEU A 310 5.73 27.58 13.23
N CYS A 311 5.88 27.83 11.93
CA CYS A 311 6.02 29.16 11.37
C CYS A 311 4.73 29.99 11.42
N THR A 312 3.56 29.35 11.46
CA THR A 312 2.26 30.02 11.59
C THR A 312 1.81 30.21 13.04
N GLY A 313 2.65 29.89 14.03
CA GLY A 313 2.34 30.06 15.45
C GLY A 313 1.38 29.00 16.02
N ARG A 314 1.03 27.98 15.25
CA ARG A 314 0.13 26.87 15.63
C ARG A 314 0.87 25.65 16.15
N ALA A 315 2.12 25.82 16.61
CA ALA A 315 2.97 24.71 17.07
C ALA A 315 2.35 23.88 18.21
N ARG A 316 1.53 24.51 19.06
CA ARG A 316 0.85 23.87 20.19
C ARG A 316 -0.32 22.96 19.80
N GLU A 317 -0.86 23.13 18.59
CA GLU A 317 -1.93 22.26 18.06
C GLU A 317 -1.36 20.90 17.60
N VAL A 318 -0.06 20.85 17.35
CA VAL A 318 0.62 19.67 16.81
C VAL A 318 1.01 18.73 17.94
N HIS A 319 0.53 17.48 17.85
CA HIS A 319 0.89 16.45 18.80
C HIS A 319 2.41 16.19 18.81
N ALA A 320 2.99 15.95 19.99
CA ALA A 320 4.43 15.72 20.19
C ALA A 320 5.02 14.67 19.23
N MET A 321 4.23 13.65 18.90
CA MET A 321 4.62 12.58 17.98
C MET A 321 5.02 13.08 16.59
N VAL A 322 4.29 14.07 16.05
CA VAL A 322 4.58 14.63 14.72
C VAL A 322 5.94 15.33 14.71
N TRP A 323 6.28 16.03 15.79
CA TRP A 323 7.60 16.65 15.96
C TRP A 323 8.72 15.62 16.01
N VAL A 324 8.52 14.54 16.77
CA VAL A 324 9.50 13.44 16.85
C VAL A 324 9.70 12.83 15.46
N ILE A 325 8.63 12.48 14.76
CA ILE A 325 8.71 11.88 13.42
C ILE A 325 9.40 12.82 12.44
N ALA A 326 9.01 14.10 12.41
CA ALA A 326 9.61 15.11 11.56
C ALA A 326 11.12 15.27 11.85
N ALA A 327 11.51 15.33 13.13
CA ALA A 327 12.90 15.46 13.53
C ALA A 327 13.73 14.24 13.11
N VAL A 328 13.20 13.03 13.29
CA VAL A 328 13.92 11.79 12.92
C VAL A 328 14.06 11.68 11.40
N PHE A 329 13.03 12.02 10.62
CA PHE A 329 13.13 12.05 9.16
C PHE A 329 14.06 13.15 8.65
N LEU A 330 14.05 14.33 9.29
CA LEU A 330 14.98 15.40 8.97
C LEU A 330 16.43 14.96 9.23
N PHE A 331 16.68 14.29 10.36
CA PHE A 331 17.97 13.70 10.67
C PHE A 331 18.40 12.65 9.62
N LYS A 332 17.49 11.76 9.20
CA LYS A 332 17.75 10.79 8.13
C LYS A 332 18.22 11.47 6.86
N PHE A 333 17.51 12.50 6.39
CA PHE A 333 17.89 13.20 5.16
C PHE A 333 19.18 14.01 5.29
N ALA A 334 19.43 14.61 6.46
CA ALA A 334 20.62 15.41 6.69
C ALA A 334 21.91 14.57 6.84
N TYR A 335 21.84 13.38 7.46
CA TYR A 335 23.02 12.62 7.85
C TYR A 335 23.18 11.24 7.20
N ILE A 336 22.09 10.59 6.79
CA ILE A 336 22.13 9.22 6.25
C ILE A 336 21.99 9.21 4.72
N GLY A 337 21.38 10.26 4.15
CA GLY A 337 21.11 10.37 2.72
C GLY A 337 19.76 9.75 2.32
N GLY A 338 19.30 10.05 1.10
CA GLY A 338 17.97 9.70 0.60
C GLY A 338 17.82 8.33 -0.07
N HIS A 339 18.78 7.40 0.09
CA HIS A 339 18.89 6.16 -0.70
C HIS A 339 18.58 4.87 0.06
#